data_AF-A0AAP0HCR6-F1
#
_entry.id   AF-A0AAP0HCR6-F1
#
_cell.length_a   1.000
_cell.length_b   1.000
_cell.length_c   1.000
_cell.angle_alpha   90.00
_cell.angle_beta   90.00
_cell.angle_gamma   90.00
#
_symmetry.space_group_name_H-M   'P 1'
#
loop_
_entity.id
_entity.type
_entity.pdbx_description
1 polymer ?
#
loop_
_entity_poly.entity_id
_entity_poly.type
_entity_poly.pdbx_seq_one_letter_code
_entity_poly.pdbx_strand_id
1 'polypeptide(L)'
;MKREEEDDDMVWLDESFFINDDYKMSTFSFGSQVIHLLCLQSASTDYDLTGQLVWPGAVLLNNFLSNNTAILQGSSIIELGSGVGVTGILCSRFCHEILLTDHNEQILKKNIELQPSHDNHTNYAVERLLRHRGAAGSKFILAYVSRAKTMDVMVLNEAVKHGLQVREVEGTRSVVSNLEGVIFEIKLL
;
A
#
# COMPACT_ATOMS: atom_id res chain seq x y z
N MET A 1 60.80 -10.99 18.35
CA MET A 1 59.56 -10.24 18.61
C MET A 1 58.62 -10.54 17.44
N LYS A 2 57.74 -11.54 17.61
CA LYS A 2 56.71 -11.86 16.60
C LYS A 2 55.66 -10.75 16.71
N ARG A 3 55.29 -10.12 15.60
CA ARG A 3 54.11 -9.27 15.54
C ARG A 3 52.91 -10.19 15.71
N GLU A 4 52.13 -9.96 16.76
CA GLU A 4 50.77 -10.46 16.85
C GLU A 4 49.98 -9.66 15.81
N GLU A 5 49.44 -10.37 14.83
CA GLU A 5 48.41 -9.83 13.93
C GLU A 5 47.15 -9.73 14.78
N GLU A 6 46.72 -8.50 15.05
CA GLU A 6 45.41 -8.21 15.62
C GLU A 6 44.38 -8.63 14.57
N ASP A 7 43.81 -9.83 14.75
CA ASP A 7 42.59 -10.24 14.05
C ASP A 7 41.49 -9.24 14.43
N ASP A 8 41.19 -8.34 13.50
CA ASP A 8 40.01 -7.47 13.55
C ASP A 8 38.78 -8.41 13.58
N ASP A 9 38.20 -8.60 14.77
CA ASP A 9 36.95 -9.33 15.01
C ASP A 9 35.78 -8.60 14.30
N MET A 10 35.74 -8.68 12.97
CA MET A 10 34.66 -8.17 12.15
C MET A 10 33.43 -9.04 12.38
N VAL A 11 32.53 -8.60 13.26
CA VAL A 11 31.21 -9.22 13.45
C VAL A 11 30.40 -9.07 12.16
N TRP A 12 30.31 -10.16 11.40
CA TRP A 12 29.42 -10.26 10.25
C TRP A 12 27.98 -10.36 10.76
N LEU A 13 27.31 -9.22 10.83
CA LEU A 13 25.87 -9.18 11.10
C LEU A 13 25.14 -9.84 9.93
N ASP A 14 24.44 -10.92 10.22
CA ASP A 14 23.56 -11.59 9.26
C ASP A 14 22.42 -10.65 8.84
N GLU A 15 21.89 -10.83 7.64
CA GLU A 15 20.77 -10.03 7.11
C GLU A 15 19.55 -10.09 8.06
N SER A 16 19.38 -11.21 8.78
CA SER A 16 18.35 -11.37 9.82
C SER A 16 18.44 -10.35 10.96
N PHE A 17 19.61 -9.76 11.22
CA PHE A 17 19.78 -8.72 12.23
C PHE A 17 19.00 -7.44 11.91
N PHE A 18 18.75 -7.16 10.63
CA PHE A 18 18.02 -5.98 10.17
C PHE A 18 16.54 -6.27 9.87
N ILE A 19 16.09 -7.52 10.04
CA ILE A 19 14.70 -7.91 9.79
C ILE A 19 13.91 -7.81 11.09
N ASN A 20 12.98 -6.87 11.15
CA ASN A 20 11.96 -6.86 12.19
C ASN A 20 10.76 -7.69 11.73
N ASP A 21 10.50 -8.81 12.40
CA ASP A 21 9.36 -9.69 12.16
C ASP A 21 8.36 -9.71 13.34
N ASP A 22 8.42 -8.72 14.25
CA ASP A 22 7.51 -8.59 15.39
C ASP A 22 6.13 -8.05 14.98
N TYR A 23 5.53 -8.71 13.99
CA TYR A 23 4.21 -8.40 13.51
C TYR A 23 3.17 -8.68 14.60
N LYS A 24 2.29 -7.71 14.83
CA LYS A 24 1.14 -7.86 15.72
C LYS A 24 -0.14 -7.93 14.91
N MET A 25 -1.04 -8.82 15.32
CA MET A 25 -2.39 -8.85 14.79
C MET A 25 -3.08 -7.53 15.14
N SER A 26 -3.48 -6.81 14.11
CA SER A 26 -4.16 -5.51 14.22
C SER A 26 -5.53 -5.59 13.59
N THR A 27 -6.48 -4.86 14.16
CA THR A 27 -7.86 -4.79 13.66
C THR A 27 -8.13 -3.40 13.11
N PHE A 28 -8.54 -3.34 11.85
CA PHE A 28 -8.92 -2.10 11.17
C PHE A 28 -10.41 -2.14 10.84
N SER A 29 -11.08 -1.00 11.02
CA SER A 29 -12.50 -0.85 10.73
C SER A 29 -12.72 0.30 9.76
N PHE A 30 -13.34 0.00 8.62
CA PHE A 30 -13.66 0.94 7.55
C PHE A 30 -15.14 0.82 7.21
N GLY A 31 -15.97 1.74 7.69
CA GLY A 31 -17.43 1.59 7.65
C GLY A 31 -17.87 0.32 8.37
N SER A 32 -18.58 -0.57 7.66
CA SER A 32 -18.99 -1.89 8.18
C SER A 32 -17.94 -2.99 8.03
N GLN A 33 -16.81 -2.70 7.38
CA GLN A 33 -15.78 -3.69 7.07
C GLN A 33 -14.76 -3.77 8.20
N VAL A 34 -14.59 -4.96 8.76
CA VAL A 34 -13.53 -5.26 9.73
C VAL A 34 -12.48 -6.12 9.05
N ILE A 35 -11.21 -5.72 9.13
CA ILE A 35 -10.05 -6.43 8.56
C ILE A 35 -9.07 -6.73 9.68
N HIS A 36 -8.64 -7.99 9.77
CA HIS A 36 -7.59 -8.44 10.66
C HIS A 36 -6.36 -8.77 9.82
N LEU A 37 -5.21 -8.20 10.19
CA LEU A 37 -3.95 -8.46 9.50
C LEU A 37 -2.77 -8.29 10.45
N LEU A 38 -1.65 -8.93 10.11
CA LEU A 38 -0.36 -8.79 10.75
C LEU A 38 0.37 -7.56 10.18
N CYS A 39 0.81 -6.66 11.06
CA CYS A 39 1.66 -5.52 10.70
C CYS A 39 2.58 -5.10 11.86
N LEU A 40 3.66 -4.40 11.55
CA LEU A 40 4.47 -3.73 12.56
C LEU A 40 3.66 -2.60 13.21
N GLN A 41 3.98 -2.28 14.47
CA GLN A 41 3.26 -1.24 15.22
C GLN A 41 3.95 0.13 15.18
N SER A 42 5.18 0.19 14.70
CA SER A 42 5.97 1.41 14.66
C SER A 42 6.91 1.41 13.47
N ALA A 43 7.11 2.58 12.88
CA ALA A 43 8.11 2.76 11.85
C ALA A 43 9.52 2.63 12.44
N SER A 44 10.36 1.76 11.85
CA SER A 44 11.81 1.93 11.95
C SER A 44 12.28 2.82 10.80
N THR A 45 13.48 3.38 10.92
CA THR A 45 14.12 4.16 9.85
C THR A 45 14.68 3.31 8.72
N ASP A 46 14.46 2.00 8.73
CA ASP A 46 15.01 1.09 7.73
C ASP A 46 14.11 1.07 6.48
N TYR A 47 14.75 1.31 5.34
CA TYR A 47 14.10 1.42 4.02
C TYR A 47 13.25 0.19 3.66
N ASP A 48 13.62 -1.00 4.18
CA ASP A 48 12.95 -2.27 3.89
C ASP A 48 11.73 -2.56 4.78
N LEU A 49 11.51 -1.77 5.85
CA LEU A 49 10.43 -2.01 6.81
C LEU A 49 9.19 -1.14 6.56
N THR A 50 9.23 -0.19 5.61
CA THR A 50 8.07 0.68 5.34
C THR A 50 6.88 -0.09 4.77
N GLY A 51 7.10 -1.18 4.02
CA GLY A 51 6.03 -2.03 3.48
C GLY A 51 5.28 -2.83 4.55
N GLN A 52 5.78 -2.86 5.79
CA GLN A 52 5.25 -3.70 6.86
C GLN A 52 4.29 -2.96 7.81
N LEU A 53 3.99 -1.70 7.51
CA LEU A 53 3.12 -0.81 8.30
C LEU A 53 1.86 -0.48 7.51
N VAL A 54 0.81 -0.10 8.24
CA VAL A 54 -0.35 0.58 7.64
C VAL A 54 -0.12 2.08 7.68
N TRP A 55 0.11 2.68 6.51
CA TRP A 55 0.33 4.12 6.39
C TRP A 55 -0.98 4.91 6.45
N PRO A 56 -0.94 6.17 6.91
CA PRO A 56 -2.14 7.00 6.99
C PRO A 56 -2.84 7.22 5.63
N GLY A 57 -2.10 7.16 4.52
CA GLY A 57 -2.68 7.19 3.17
C GLY A 57 -3.59 5.99 2.88
N ALA A 58 -3.21 4.78 3.33
CA ALA A 58 -4.04 3.58 3.20
C ALA A 58 -5.31 3.68 4.06
N VAL A 59 -5.20 4.23 5.27
CA VAL A 59 -6.37 4.51 6.15
C VAL A 59 -7.33 5.49 5.48
N LEU A 60 -6.80 6.59 4.92
CA LEU A 60 -7.59 7.58 4.17
C LEU A 60 -8.29 6.93 2.97
N LEU A 61 -7.56 6.15 2.17
CA LEU A 61 -8.07 5.44 1.01
C LEU A 61 -9.18 4.47 1.40
N ASN A 62 -8.97 3.67 2.43
CA ASN A 62 -9.93 2.66 2.84
C ASN A 62 -11.23 3.24 3.39
N ASN A 63 -11.15 4.35 4.15
CA ASN A 63 -12.35 5.08 4.56
C ASN A 63 -13.13 5.63 3.35
N PHE A 64 -12.43 6.11 2.32
CA PHE A 64 -13.07 6.55 1.09
C PHE A 64 -13.73 5.36 0.37
N LEU A 65 -13.00 4.28 0.14
CA LEU A 65 -13.47 3.10 -0.60
C LEU A 65 -14.63 2.38 0.11
N SER A 66 -14.58 2.25 1.44
CA SER A 66 -15.66 1.61 2.21
C SER A 66 -16.98 2.38 2.16
N ASN A 67 -16.92 3.69 1.93
CA ASN A 67 -18.10 4.55 1.76
C ASN A 67 -18.53 4.66 0.29
N ASN A 68 -17.73 4.16 -0.65
CA ASN A 68 -17.96 4.29 -2.09
C ASN A 68 -17.81 2.93 -2.80
N THR A 69 -18.28 1.85 -2.19
CA THR A 69 -18.06 0.47 -2.68
C THR A 69 -18.58 0.21 -4.09
N ALA A 70 -19.56 1.00 -4.55
CA ALA A 70 -20.06 0.97 -5.92
C ALA A 70 -18.96 1.15 -6.98
N ILE A 71 -17.85 1.84 -6.67
CA ILE A 71 -16.73 2.01 -7.61
C ILE A 71 -15.90 0.74 -7.78
N LEU A 72 -16.00 -0.20 -6.84
CA LEU A 72 -15.25 -1.46 -6.83
C LEU A 72 -16.05 -2.58 -7.48
N GLN A 73 -17.38 -2.49 -7.46
CA GLN A 73 -18.27 -3.56 -7.87
C GLN A 73 -18.03 -4.00 -9.32
N GLY A 74 -17.73 -5.30 -9.51
CA GLY A 74 -17.47 -5.88 -10.82
C GLY A 74 -16.16 -5.44 -11.49
N SER A 75 -15.30 -4.70 -10.80
CA SER A 75 -14.04 -4.19 -11.36
C SER A 75 -12.89 -5.19 -11.20
N SER A 76 -11.95 -5.16 -12.14
CA SER A 76 -10.62 -5.76 -12.00
C SER A 76 -9.66 -4.72 -11.42
N ILE A 77 -9.00 -5.03 -10.30
CA ILE A 77 -8.19 -4.06 -9.56
C ILE A 77 -6.72 -4.49 -9.55
N ILE A 78 -5.82 -3.52 -9.70
CA ILE A 78 -4.40 -3.70 -9.41
C ILE A 78 -4.02 -2.72 -8.32
N GLU A 79 -3.44 -3.21 -7.23
CA GLU A 79 -2.86 -2.38 -6.18
C GLU A 79 -1.33 -2.33 -6.32
N LEU A 80 -0.78 -1.12 -6.38
CA LEU A 80 0.66 -0.86 -6.46
C LEU A 80 1.18 -0.42 -5.09
N GLY A 81 2.13 -1.16 -4.54
CA GLY A 81 2.65 -0.89 -3.20
C GLY A 81 1.66 -1.30 -2.12
N SER A 82 1.18 -2.54 -2.19
CA SER A 82 0.18 -3.10 -1.27
C SER A 82 0.65 -3.14 0.19
N GLY A 83 1.96 -3.18 0.44
CA GLY A 83 2.54 -3.37 1.77
C GLY A 83 1.95 -4.60 2.45
N VAL A 84 1.31 -4.39 3.60
CA VAL A 84 0.62 -5.46 4.35
C VAL A 84 -0.71 -5.91 3.72
N GLY A 85 -1.20 -5.23 2.68
CA GLY A 85 -2.37 -5.62 1.89
C GLY A 85 -3.71 -5.05 2.36
N VAL A 86 -3.73 -4.09 3.31
CA VAL A 86 -4.96 -3.63 3.96
C VAL A 86 -6.00 -3.08 2.98
N THR A 87 -5.57 -2.39 1.92
CA THR A 87 -6.47 -1.82 0.91
C THR A 87 -6.88 -2.88 -0.10
N GLY A 88 -5.95 -3.69 -0.60
CA GLY A 88 -6.26 -4.86 -1.43
C GLY A 88 -7.29 -5.81 -0.83
N ILE A 89 -7.12 -6.17 0.44
CA ILE A 89 -8.04 -7.04 1.20
C ILE A 89 -9.41 -6.39 1.40
N LEU A 90 -9.49 -5.06 1.51
CA LEU A 90 -10.78 -4.37 1.52
C LEU A 90 -11.45 -4.46 0.15
N CYS A 91 -10.70 -4.15 -0.91
CA CYS A 91 -11.20 -4.13 -2.28
C CYS A 91 -11.71 -5.50 -2.75
N SER A 92 -11.03 -6.57 -2.38
CA SER A 92 -11.35 -7.96 -2.76
C SER A 92 -12.75 -8.41 -2.35
N ARG A 93 -13.35 -7.76 -1.34
CA ARG A 93 -14.71 -8.04 -0.87
C ARG A 93 -15.80 -7.53 -1.81
N PHE A 94 -15.46 -6.59 -2.68
CA PHE A 94 -16.42 -5.90 -3.54
C PHE A 94 -16.10 -6.04 -5.03
N CYS A 95 -14.83 -6.27 -5.39
CA CYS A 95 -14.39 -6.34 -6.78
C CYS A 95 -14.52 -7.75 -7.39
N HIS A 96 -14.35 -7.85 -8.70
CA HIS A 96 -14.38 -9.12 -9.41
C HIS A 96 -13.08 -9.90 -9.23
N GLU A 97 -11.95 -9.22 -9.42
CA GLU A 97 -10.60 -9.78 -9.29
C GLU A 97 -9.63 -8.71 -8.80
N ILE A 98 -8.56 -9.15 -8.13
CA ILE A 98 -7.53 -8.23 -7.65
C ILE A 98 -6.11 -8.80 -7.73
N LEU A 99 -5.20 -7.98 -8.23
CA LEU A 99 -3.75 -8.21 -8.25
C LEU A 99 -3.10 -7.29 -7.21
N LEU A 100 -2.43 -7.88 -6.23
CA LEU A 100 -1.71 -7.17 -5.17
C LEU A 100 -0.22 -7.20 -5.48
N THR A 101 0.45 -6.04 -5.43
CA THR A 101 1.86 -5.95 -5.83
C THR A 101 2.65 -5.18 -4.79
N ASP A 102 3.80 -5.72 -4.40
CA ASP A 102 4.76 -5.05 -3.53
C ASP A 102 6.19 -5.50 -3.85
N HIS A 103 7.19 -4.83 -3.30
CA HIS A 103 8.56 -5.31 -3.33
C HIS A 103 8.77 -6.49 -2.38
N ASN A 104 8.19 -6.43 -1.17
CA ASN A 104 8.27 -7.49 -0.18
C ASN A 104 6.89 -8.15 0.03
N GLU A 105 6.72 -9.32 -0.56
CA GLU A 105 5.45 -10.04 -0.58
C GLU A 105 5.25 -10.97 0.64
N GLN A 106 6.24 -11.11 1.54
CA GLN A 106 6.17 -12.13 2.61
C GLN A 106 5.00 -11.89 3.57
N ILE A 107 4.86 -10.67 4.07
CA ILE A 107 3.77 -10.30 4.97
C ILE A 107 2.43 -10.21 4.24
N LEU A 108 2.45 -9.74 3.00
CA LEU A 108 1.28 -9.65 2.14
C LEU A 108 0.63 -11.03 1.94
N LYS A 109 1.42 -12.05 1.58
CA LYS A 109 0.93 -13.44 1.40
C LYS A 109 0.33 -14.00 2.68
N LYS A 110 1.03 -13.85 3.81
CA LYS A 110 0.50 -14.26 5.12
C LYS A 110 -0.84 -13.61 5.42
N ASN A 111 -0.99 -12.31 5.14
CA ASN A 111 -2.24 -11.60 5.40
C ASN A 111 -3.39 -12.01 4.47
N ILE A 112 -3.10 -12.38 3.21
CA ILE A 112 -4.10 -12.93 2.30
C ILE A 112 -4.59 -14.29 2.81
N GLU A 113 -3.68 -15.18 3.22
CA GLU A 113 -3.99 -16.52 3.76
C GLU A 113 -4.79 -16.45 5.07
N LEU A 114 -4.63 -15.38 5.86
CA LEU A 114 -5.40 -15.13 7.07
C LEU A 114 -6.85 -14.73 6.80
N GLN A 115 -7.18 -14.26 5.60
CA GLN A 115 -8.54 -13.87 5.30
C GLN A 115 -9.43 -15.11 5.16
N PRO A 116 -10.65 -15.10 5.70
CA PRO A 116 -11.57 -16.20 5.49
C PRO A 116 -11.76 -16.40 3.98
N SER A 117 -11.78 -17.66 3.55
CA SER A 117 -12.15 -18.04 2.19
C SER A 117 -13.55 -17.50 1.93
N HIS A 118 -13.64 -16.36 1.26
CA HIS A 118 -14.92 -15.86 0.81
C HIS A 118 -15.41 -16.79 -0.31
N ASP A 119 -16.68 -17.20 -0.26
CA ASP A 119 -17.38 -17.93 -1.33
C ASP A 119 -17.51 -17.14 -2.66
N ASN A 120 -16.83 -15.99 -2.77
CA ASN A 120 -16.73 -15.22 -3.98
C ASN A 120 -15.47 -15.64 -4.73
N HIS A 121 -15.60 -15.82 -6.04
CA HIS A 121 -14.56 -16.16 -7.02
C HIS A 121 -13.42 -15.12 -7.14
N THR A 122 -13.07 -14.41 -6.07
CA THR A 122 -12.02 -13.39 -6.08
C THR A 122 -10.66 -14.06 -6.11
N ASN A 123 -10.03 -14.01 -7.28
CA ASN A 123 -8.65 -14.46 -7.44
C ASN A 123 -7.70 -13.39 -6.88
N TYR A 124 -6.91 -13.77 -5.87
CA TYR A 124 -5.74 -13.01 -5.47
C TYR A 124 -4.56 -13.49 -6.30
N ALA A 125 -3.92 -12.58 -7.02
CA ALA A 125 -2.60 -12.82 -7.57
C ALA A 125 -1.61 -11.85 -6.92
N VAL A 126 -0.41 -12.34 -6.65
CA VAL A 126 0.72 -11.53 -6.20
C VAL A 126 1.80 -11.65 -7.25
N GLU A 127 2.06 -10.55 -7.96
CA GLU A 127 3.06 -10.53 -9.04
C GLU A 127 3.85 -9.23 -9.04
N ARG A 128 5.11 -9.33 -9.46
CA ARG A 128 5.90 -8.15 -9.84
C ARG A 128 5.43 -7.61 -11.17
N LEU A 129 5.02 -6.34 -11.18
CA LEU A 129 4.42 -5.70 -12.34
C LEU A 129 5.44 -5.50 -13.47
N LEU A 130 5.50 -6.43 -14.43
CA LEU A 130 6.32 -6.27 -15.64
C LEU A 130 5.52 -6.24 -16.94
N ARG A 131 4.19 -6.49 -16.94
CA ARG A 131 3.45 -6.78 -18.19
C ARG A 131 2.00 -6.28 -18.32
N HIS A 132 1.47 -5.49 -17.40
CA HIS A 132 0.07 -5.02 -17.49
C HIS A 132 -0.02 -3.61 -18.05
N ARG A 133 -0.69 -3.43 -19.20
CA ARG A 133 -1.13 -2.11 -19.69
C ARG A 133 -2.58 -1.89 -19.27
N GLY A 134 -2.88 -0.72 -18.71
CA GLY A 134 -4.26 -0.33 -18.40
C GLY A 134 -5.14 -0.42 -19.64
N ALA A 135 -6.39 -0.88 -19.46
CA ALA A 135 -7.37 -0.91 -20.53
C ALA A 135 -7.89 0.52 -20.79
N ALA A 136 -8.43 0.76 -22.00
CA ALA A 136 -9.10 2.02 -22.28
C ALA A 136 -10.28 2.21 -21.30
N GLY A 137 -10.31 3.36 -20.61
CA GLY A 137 -11.30 3.65 -19.57
C GLY A 137 -10.89 3.26 -18.14
N SER A 138 -9.69 2.71 -17.92
CA SER A 138 -9.15 2.49 -16.57
C SER A 138 -9.01 3.82 -15.81
N LYS A 139 -9.30 3.75 -14.51
CA LYS A 139 -9.18 4.86 -13.55
C LYS A 139 -8.15 4.48 -12.49
N PHE A 140 -7.31 5.43 -12.10
CA PHE A 140 -6.45 5.27 -10.94
C PHE A 140 -7.03 6.10 -9.78
N ILE A 141 -6.98 5.53 -8.58
CA ILE A 141 -7.37 6.20 -7.34
C ILE A 141 -6.13 6.24 -6.46
N LEU A 142 -5.75 7.44 -6.05
CA LEU A 142 -4.55 7.68 -5.25
C LEU A 142 -4.93 8.44 -3.99
N ALA A 143 -4.64 7.87 -2.81
CA ALA A 143 -4.60 8.65 -1.59
C ALA A 143 -3.24 9.30 -1.45
N TYR A 144 -3.23 10.63 -1.34
CA TYR A 144 -2.02 11.41 -1.21
C TYR A 144 -2.01 12.13 0.14
N VAL A 145 -0.93 11.96 0.90
CA VAL A 145 -0.72 12.67 2.17
C VAL A 145 0.48 13.59 2.00
N SER A 146 0.22 14.88 1.94
CA SER A 146 1.23 15.92 1.71
C SER A 146 2.12 16.08 2.93
N ARG A 147 3.43 15.95 2.71
CA ARG A 147 4.48 16.28 3.71
C ARG A 147 5.11 17.64 3.46
N ALA A 148 5.09 18.13 2.21
CA ALA A 148 5.71 19.37 1.81
C ALA A 148 4.93 20.00 0.64
N LYS A 149 4.19 21.09 0.92
CA LYS A 149 3.32 21.76 -0.06
C LYS A 149 3.98 22.14 -1.38
N THR A 150 5.29 22.40 -1.36
CA THR A 150 6.09 22.70 -2.56
C THR A 150 6.24 21.51 -3.50
N MET A 151 6.21 20.27 -2.97
CA MET A 151 6.31 19.04 -3.75
C MET A 151 4.98 18.69 -4.45
N ASP A 152 3.85 19.03 -3.82
CA ASP A 152 2.51 18.69 -4.31
C ASP A 152 2.29 19.21 -5.74
N VAL A 153 2.60 20.49 -5.97
CA VAL A 153 2.46 21.15 -7.27
C VAL A 153 3.39 20.51 -8.31
N MET A 154 4.59 20.10 -7.94
CA MET A 154 5.55 19.48 -8.85
C MET A 154 5.07 18.11 -9.33
N VAL A 155 4.55 17.28 -8.41
CA VAL A 155 4.02 15.95 -8.74
C VAL A 155 2.84 16.04 -9.70
N LEU A 156 1.90 16.96 -9.43
CA LEU A 156 0.73 17.18 -10.29
C LEU A 156 1.13 17.71 -11.67
N ASN A 157 2.05 18.67 -11.73
CA ASN A 157 2.55 19.21 -13.00
C ASN A 157 3.25 18.14 -13.82
N GLU A 158 4.05 17.27 -13.19
CA GLU A 158 4.71 16.18 -13.89
C GLU A 158 3.70 15.17 -14.44
N ALA A 159 2.70 14.78 -13.65
CA ALA A 159 1.63 13.90 -14.11
C ALA A 159 0.93 14.46 -15.36
N VAL A 160 0.60 15.76 -15.35
CA VAL A 160 -0.04 16.44 -16.50
C VAL A 160 0.87 16.43 -17.75
N LYS A 161 2.18 16.62 -17.61
CA LYS A 161 3.12 16.54 -18.75
C LYS A 161 3.12 15.16 -19.41
N HIS A 162 2.85 14.11 -18.65
CA HIS A 162 2.75 12.73 -19.15
C HIS A 162 1.33 12.34 -19.58
N GLY A 163 0.43 13.31 -19.78
CA GLY A 163 -0.91 13.07 -20.29
C GLY A 163 -1.89 12.51 -19.25
N LEU A 164 -1.58 12.65 -17.96
CA LEU A 164 -2.50 12.25 -16.88
C LEU A 164 -3.41 13.42 -16.51
N GLN A 165 -4.72 13.18 -16.58
CA GLN A 165 -5.70 14.07 -15.99
C GLN A 165 -5.89 13.71 -14.52
N VAL A 166 -5.37 14.56 -13.63
CA VAL A 166 -5.50 14.40 -12.18
C VAL A 166 -6.59 15.32 -11.65
N ARG A 167 -7.49 14.79 -10.82
CA ARG A 167 -8.57 15.55 -10.18
C ARG A 167 -8.70 15.18 -8.71
N GLU A 168 -8.83 16.17 -7.84
CA GLU A 168 -9.24 15.92 -6.45
C GLU A 168 -10.68 15.44 -6.42
N VAL A 169 -10.94 14.40 -5.62
CA VAL A 169 -12.29 13.96 -5.34
C VAL A 169 -12.89 14.91 -4.30
N GLU A 170 -14.00 15.55 -4.64
CA GLU A 170 -14.65 16.55 -3.79
C GLU A 170 -14.96 15.99 -2.39
N GLY A 171 -14.71 16.80 -1.35
CA GLY A 171 -14.98 16.43 0.03
C GLY A 171 -13.98 15.46 0.66
N THR A 172 -12.93 15.01 -0.05
CA THR A 172 -11.95 14.05 0.49
C THR A 172 -10.75 14.69 1.20
N ARG A 173 -10.56 15.99 1.04
CA ARG A 173 -9.49 16.74 1.71
C ARG A 173 -9.71 16.72 3.22
N SER A 174 -8.74 16.22 3.97
CA SER A 174 -8.85 16.03 5.42
C SER A 174 -7.50 16.17 6.12
N VAL A 175 -7.54 16.43 7.42
CA VAL A 175 -6.33 16.43 8.26
C VAL A 175 -6.02 15.00 8.68
N VAL A 176 -4.80 14.56 8.39
CA VAL A 176 -4.29 13.22 8.72
C VAL A 176 -3.10 13.41 9.68
N SER A 177 -3.34 13.25 10.99
CA SER A 177 -2.41 13.66 12.05
C SER A 177 -2.08 15.15 11.93
N ASN A 178 -0.83 15.52 11.64
CA ASN A 178 -0.37 16.89 11.41
C ASN A 178 -0.17 17.22 9.92
N LEU A 179 -0.60 16.32 9.02
CA LEU A 179 -0.47 16.45 7.57
C LEU A 179 -1.84 16.64 6.91
N GLU A 180 -1.84 16.94 5.62
CA GLU A 180 -3.05 17.06 4.81
C GLU A 180 -3.17 15.87 3.86
N GLY A 181 -4.32 15.21 3.86
CA GLY A 181 -4.64 14.09 3.00
C GLY A 181 -5.72 14.44 1.97
N VAL A 182 -5.63 13.87 0.78
CA VAL A 182 -6.64 14.02 -0.29
C VAL A 182 -6.71 12.75 -1.15
N ILE A 183 -7.87 12.47 -1.73
CA ILE A 183 -8.02 11.42 -2.74
C ILE A 183 -7.99 12.07 -4.13
N PHE A 184 -7.13 11.55 -5.01
CA PHE A 184 -7.09 11.88 -6.42
C PHE A 184 -7.70 10.78 -7.27
N GLU A 185 -8.53 11.19 -8.23
CA GLU A 185 -8.89 10.39 -9.39
C GLU A 185 -7.98 10.78 -10.56
N ILE A 186 -7.34 9.79 -11.18
CA ILE A 186 -6.43 10.00 -12.31
C ILE A 186 -6.90 9.18 -13.50
N LYS A 187 -6.90 9.80 -14.69
CA LYS A 187 -7.21 9.17 -15.97
C LYS A 187 -6.10 9.42 -16.98
N LEU A 188 -5.86 8.45 -17.85
CA LEU A 188 -5.04 8.63 -19.04
C LEU A 188 -5.87 9.35 -20.11
N LEU A 189 -5.29 10.36 -20.74
CA LEU A 189 -5.85 11.05 -21.91
C LEU A 189 -5.65 10.24 -23.20
#